data_AF-A0A6L9M7P0-F1
#
_entry.id   AF-A0A6L9M7P0-F1
#
_cell.length_a   1.000
_cell.length_b   1.000
_cell.length_c   1.000
_cell.angle_alpha   90.00
_cell.angle_beta   90.00
_cell.angle_gamma   90.00
#
_symmetry.space_group_name_H-M   'P 1'
#
loop_
_entity.id
_entity.type
_entity.pdbx_description
1 polymer ?
#
loop_
_entity_poly.entity_id
_entity_poly.type
_entity_poly.pdbx_seq_one_letter_code
_entity_poly.pdbx_strand_id
1 'polypeptide(L)'
;MSNNPNQITGKAIIRFDGREYKTADDASLQPGGVKREPVKGAGKVHGFTESTVEPEMECTIYHTKETSLAEIQAIDNATVIFETDSGARWVLTGAFVLDALKLKTKGGECPIKMSAITCEED
;
A
#
# COMPACT_ATOMS: atom_id res chain seq x y z
N MET A 1 -23.48 1.18 -5.31
CA MET A 1 -23.50 2.64 -5.57
C MET A 1 -23.03 2.84 -7.00
N SER A 2 -23.66 3.72 -7.78
CA SER A 2 -23.26 3.96 -9.18
C SER A 2 -21.95 4.75 -9.20
N ASN A 3 -20.87 4.13 -9.64
CA ASN A 3 -19.55 4.75 -9.70
C ASN A 3 -19.52 5.81 -10.82
N ASN A 4 -19.09 7.04 -10.54
CA ASN A 4 -19.04 8.11 -11.54
C ASN A 4 -17.72 7.99 -12.33
N PRO A 5 -17.73 7.80 -13.66
CA PRO A 5 -16.51 7.62 -14.44
C PRO A 5 -15.58 8.85 -14.46
N ASN A 6 -16.05 10.01 -13.98
CA ASN A 6 -15.25 11.23 -13.86
C ASN A 6 -14.64 11.42 -12.45
N GLN A 7 -14.94 10.54 -11.50
CA GLN A 7 -14.39 10.63 -10.15
C GLN A 7 -12.93 10.16 -10.15
N ILE A 8 -12.04 11.01 -9.62
CA ILE A 8 -10.63 10.69 -9.42
C ILE A 8 -10.45 10.30 -7.95
N THR A 9 -9.69 9.23 -7.70
CA THR A 9 -9.33 8.79 -6.34
C THR A 9 -8.70 9.92 -5.54
N GLY A 10 -9.25 10.20 -4.36
CA GLY A 10 -8.70 11.16 -3.41
C GLY A 10 -8.55 10.60 -2.00
N LYS A 11 -9.15 9.44 -1.70
CA LYS A 11 -9.10 8.79 -0.39
C LYS A 11 -9.01 7.28 -0.53
N ALA A 12 -8.39 6.64 0.45
CA ALA A 12 -8.39 5.19 0.58
C ALA A 12 -8.82 4.77 1.98
N ILE A 13 -9.71 3.78 2.03
CA ILE A 13 -10.07 3.05 3.23
C ILE A 13 -9.18 1.82 3.29
N ILE A 14 -8.42 1.70 4.38
CA ILE A 14 -7.46 0.62 4.57
C ILE A 14 -7.91 -0.26 5.73
N ARG A 15 -7.94 -1.57 5.48
CA ARG A 15 -8.27 -2.57 6.49
C ARG A 15 -7.16 -3.61 6.61
N PHE A 16 -6.73 -3.90 7.83
CA PHE A 16 -5.83 -5.02 8.12
C PHE A 16 -6.63 -6.10 8.86
N ASP A 17 -6.69 -7.31 8.31
CA ASP A 17 -7.44 -8.45 8.87
C ASP A 17 -8.88 -8.09 9.29
N GLY A 18 -9.54 -7.28 8.46
CA GLY A 18 -10.92 -6.84 8.68
C GLY A 18 -11.08 -5.65 9.63
N ARG A 19 -10.02 -5.18 10.29
CA ARG A 19 -10.05 -3.94 11.09
C ARG A 19 -9.75 -2.72 10.21
N GLU A 20 -10.70 -1.81 10.14
CA GLU A 20 -10.51 -0.51 9.48
C GLU A 20 -9.71 0.44 10.37
N TYR A 21 -8.73 1.13 9.77
CA TYR A 21 -7.91 2.10 10.46
C TYR A 21 -8.24 3.53 10.03
N LYS A 22 -8.07 4.46 10.97
CA LYS A 22 -8.21 5.89 10.70
C LYS A 22 -6.97 6.36 9.95
N THR A 23 -7.06 6.39 8.63
CA THR A 23 -5.98 6.82 7.74
C THR A 23 -6.11 8.29 7.36
N ALA A 24 -4.98 8.93 7.05
CA ALA A 24 -4.97 10.21 6.36
C ALA A 24 -5.24 10.03 4.85
N ASP A 25 -5.54 11.13 4.16
CA ASP A 25 -5.78 11.15 2.72
C ASP A 25 -4.45 11.12 1.91
N ASP A 26 -3.47 10.32 2.34
CA ASP A 26 -2.10 10.24 1.78
C ASP A 26 -1.66 8.82 1.37
N ALA A 27 -2.61 7.91 1.30
CA ALA A 27 -2.33 6.52 1.00
C ALA A 27 -1.85 6.31 -0.44
N SER A 28 -0.86 5.42 -0.63
CA SER A 28 -0.36 5.02 -1.94
C SER A 28 -0.30 3.50 -2.06
N LEU A 29 -0.46 3.01 -3.30
CA LEU A 29 -0.42 1.59 -3.63
C LEU A 29 0.45 1.37 -4.87
N GLN A 30 1.40 0.46 -4.75
CA GLN A 30 2.14 -0.16 -5.83
C GLN A 30 1.69 -1.62 -5.90
N PRO A 31 0.89 -2.03 -6.90
CA PRO A 31 0.42 -3.42 -7.02
C PRO A 31 1.51 -4.47 -7.26
N GLY A 32 2.76 -4.05 -7.46
CA GLY A 32 3.87 -4.94 -7.83
C GLY A 32 3.86 -5.29 -9.32
N GLY A 33 4.52 -6.40 -9.68
CA GLY A 33 4.52 -6.96 -11.03
C GLY A 33 5.92 -7.11 -11.63
N VAL A 34 6.04 -6.89 -12.94
CA VAL A 34 7.30 -7.04 -13.68
C VAL A 34 7.80 -5.68 -14.13
N LYS A 35 8.99 -5.29 -13.64
CA LYS A 35 9.72 -4.13 -14.15
C LYS A 35 10.60 -4.55 -15.31
N ARG A 36 10.57 -3.76 -16.39
CA ARG A 36 11.41 -3.96 -17.57
C ARG A 36 12.40 -2.82 -17.70
N GLU A 37 13.68 -3.14 -17.79
CA GLU A 37 14.75 -2.15 -17.96
C GLU A 37 15.40 -2.31 -19.35
N PRO A 38 15.44 -1.25 -20.18
CA PRO A 38 15.99 -1.36 -21.53
C PRO A 38 17.52 -1.48 -21.51
N VAL A 39 18.04 -2.49 -22.19
CA VAL A 39 19.48 -2.69 -22.42
C VAL A 39 19.91 -1.88 -23.64
N LYS A 40 20.90 -0.98 -23.48
CA LYS A 40 21.35 -0.04 -24.53
C LYS A 40 22.86 -0.13 -24.76
N GLY A 41 23.30 0.09 -26.00
CA GLY A 41 24.71 0.09 -26.38
C GLY A 41 24.92 0.63 -27.81
N ALA A 42 26.08 1.26 -28.05
CA ALA A 42 26.44 1.86 -29.35
C ALA A 42 25.35 2.74 -29.99
N GLY A 43 24.59 3.50 -29.16
CA GLY A 43 23.51 4.36 -29.62
C GLY A 43 22.20 3.64 -30.01
N LYS A 44 22.06 2.34 -29.73
CA LYS A 44 20.86 1.54 -30.01
C LYS A 44 20.31 0.87 -28.74
N VAL A 45 19.01 0.57 -28.76
CA VAL A 45 18.39 -0.33 -27.78
C VAL A 45 18.58 -1.76 -28.28
N HIS A 46 19.09 -2.65 -27.42
CA HIS A 46 19.37 -4.05 -27.74
C HIS A 46 18.30 -5.01 -27.24
N GLY A 47 17.56 -4.65 -26.18
CA GLY A 47 16.53 -5.49 -25.58
C GLY A 47 16.08 -4.95 -24.22
N PHE A 48 15.54 -5.81 -23.36
CA PHE A 48 15.20 -5.49 -21.97
C PHE A 48 15.52 -6.66 -21.02
N THR A 49 15.76 -6.35 -19.75
CA THR A 49 15.80 -7.33 -18.65
C THR A 49 14.56 -7.17 -17.78
N GLU A 50 14.08 -8.28 -17.21
CA GLU A 50 12.94 -8.30 -16.31
C GLU A 50 13.39 -8.50 -14.86
N SER A 51 12.78 -7.76 -13.93
CA SER A 51 12.90 -7.97 -12.49
C SER A 51 11.51 -7.97 -11.86
N THR A 52 11.31 -8.80 -10.84
CA THR A 52 10.08 -8.77 -10.05
C THR A 52 10.07 -7.52 -9.17
N VAL A 53 8.90 -6.91 -9.06
CA VAL A 53 8.61 -5.82 -8.13
C VAL A 53 7.55 -6.32 -7.16
N GLU A 54 7.87 -6.25 -5.88
CA GLU A 54 6.96 -6.57 -4.80
C GLU A 54 5.80 -5.58 -4.74
N PRO A 55 4.60 -6.05 -4.37
CA PRO A 55 3.53 -5.17 -3.93
C PRO A 55 3.96 -4.37 -2.71
N GLU A 56 3.60 -3.09 -2.70
CA GLU A 56 3.90 -2.17 -1.60
C GLU A 56 2.73 -1.20 -1.41
N MET A 57 2.45 -0.85 -0.16
CA MET A 57 1.51 0.20 0.19
C MET A 57 2.10 1.10 1.26
N GLU A 58 1.73 2.38 1.22
CA GLU A 58 2.05 3.35 2.25
C GLU A 58 0.78 4.07 2.70
N CYS A 59 0.66 4.33 4.01
CA CYS A 59 -0.39 5.18 4.55
C CYS A 59 0.02 5.79 5.89
N THR A 60 -0.61 6.91 6.26
CA THR A 60 -0.51 7.43 7.61
C THR A 60 -1.73 7.03 8.44
N ILE A 61 -1.53 6.32 9.55
CA ILE A 61 -2.57 6.02 10.54
C ILE A 61 -2.54 7.03 11.68
N TYR A 62 -3.71 7.47 12.13
CA TYR A 62 -3.83 8.25 13.36
C TYR A 62 -3.79 7.36 14.60
N HIS A 63 -2.82 7.61 15.47
CA HIS A 63 -2.69 6.97 16.76
C HIS A 63 -3.78 7.46 17.71
N THR A 64 -4.51 6.50 18.27
CA THR A 64 -5.52 6.71 19.31
C THR A 64 -5.29 5.71 20.45
N LYS A 65 -6.06 5.80 21.53
CA LYS A 65 -6.01 4.83 22.64
C LYS A 65 -6.25 3.38 22.17
N GLU A 66 -6.95 3.19 21.06
CA GLU A 66 -7.27 1.88 20.47
C GLU A 66 -6.18 1.39 19.51
N THR A 67 -5.21 2.23 19.15
CA THR A 67 -4.15 1.92 18.18
C THR A 67 -2.93 1.35 18.92
N SER A 68 -2.74 0.03 18.86
CA SER A 68 -1.56 -0.64 19.40
C SER A 68 -0.42 -0.61 18.37
N LEU A 69 0.62 0.21 18.63
CA LEU A 69 1.79 0.26 17.76
C LEU A 69 2.58 -1.06 17.78
N ALA A 70 2.59 -1.77 18.91
CA ALA A 70 3.26 -3.05 19.03
C ALA A 70 2.58 -4.14 18.17
N GLU A 71 1.25 -4.16 18.14
CA GLU A 71 0.49 -5.08 17.28
C GLU A 71 0.73 -4.79 15.81
N ILE A 72 0.67 -3.51 15.41
CA ILE A 72 0.93 -3.11 14.03
C ILE A 72 2.36 -3.48 13.62
N GLN A 73 3.36 -3.20 14.47
CA GLN A 73 4.76 -3.52 14.19
C GLN A 73 5.00 -5.02 14.02
N ALA A 74 4.20 -5.85 14.70
CA ALA A 74 4.30 -7.30 14.67
C ALA A 74 3.58 -7.95 13.48
N ILE A 75 2.93 -7.18 12.60
CA ILE A 75 2.26 -7.73 11.42
C ILE A 75 3.30 -8.27 10.43
N ASP A 76 3.26 -9.58 10.21
CA ASP A 76 4.10 -10.30 9.25
C ASP A 76 3.33 -11.18 8.26
N ASN A 77 2.00 -11.29 8.39
CA ASN A 77 1.15 -12.11 7.52
C ASN A 77 -0.34 -11.68 7.53
N ALA A 78 -0.62 -10.40 7.24
CA ALA A 78 -1.98 -9.87 7.20
C ALA A 78 -2.61 -9.94 5.79
N THR A 79 -3.94 -9.86 5.74
CA THR A 79 -4.68 -9.48 4.53
C THR A 79 -5.01 -7.99 4.60
N VAL A 80 -4.54 -7.22 3.62
CA VAL A 80 -4.80 -5.78 3.52
C VAL A 80 -5.79 -5.51 2.40
N ILE A 81 -6.85 -4.78 2.71
CA ILE A 81 -7.78 -4.26 1.71
C ILE A 81 -7.49 -2.77 1.52
N PHE A 82 -7.21 -2.38 0.28
CA PHE A 82 -7.06 -1.00 -0.15
C PHE A 82 -8.26 -0.64 -1.03
N GLU A 83 -9.20 0.14 -0.51
CA GLU A 83 -10.42 0.52 -1.22
C GLU A 83 -10.46 2.03 -1.43
N THR A 84 -10.63 2.49 -2.66
CA THR A 84 -10.67 3.92 -2.97
C THR A 84 -12.08 4.47 -2.92
N ASP A 85 -12.20 5.79 -2.71
CA ASP A 85 -13.47 6.50 -2.78
C ASP A 85 -14.09 6.52 -4.20
N SER A 86 -13.27 6.25 -5.22
CA SER A 86 -13.68 5.98 -6.60
C SER A 86 -14.11 4.53 -6.84
N GLY A 87 -14.24 3.69 -5.81
CA GLY A 87 -14.78 2.34 -5.89
C GLY A 87 -13.84 1.26 -6.44
N ALA A 88 -12.57 1.56 -6.68
CA ALA A 88 -11.57 0.55 -7.01
C ALA A 88 -11.07 -0.13 -5.73
N ARG A 89 -10.75 -1.42 -5.82
CA ARG A 89 -10.36 -2.22 -4.66
C ARG A 89 -9.20 -3.14 -5.01
N TRP A 90 -8.24 -3.19 -4.09
CA TRP A 90 -7.13 -4.14 -4.15
C TRP A 90 -7.02 -4.94 -2.86
N VAL A 91 -6.63 -6.19 -3.00
CA VAL A 91 -6.39 -7.12 -1.90
C VAL A 91 -4.93 -7.53 -1.91
N LEU A 92 -4.19 -7.15 -0.87
CA LEU A 92 -2.82 -7.60 -0.65
C LEU A 92 -2.84 -8.76 0.34
N THR A 93 -2.19 -9.87 -0.01
CA THR A 93 -2.13 -11.07 0.83
C THR A 93 -0.72 -11.38 1.30
N GLY A 94 -0.60 -11.87 2.54
CA GLY A 94 0.70 -12.10 3.18
C GLY A 94 1.45 -10.78 3.41
N ALA A 95 0.74 -9.73 3.82
CA ALA A 95 1.31 -8.41 4.02
C ALA A 95 2.08 -8.32 5.35
N PHE A 96 3.20 -7.60 5.33
CA PHE A 96 4.09 -7.42 6.47
C PHE A 96 4.65 -5.98 6.53
N VAL A 97 4.91 -5.50 7.73
CA VAL A 97 5.50 -4.17 7.94
C VAL A 97 6.99 -4.18 7.59
N LEU A 98 7.41 -3.23 6.74
CA LEU A 98 8.80 -3.12 6.28
C LEU A 98 9.69 -2.35 7.26
N ASP A 99 9.21 -1.19 7.71
CA ASP A 99 9.99 -0.24 8.51
C ASP A 99 9.55 -0.20 9.97
N ALA A 100 10.48 0.20 10.84
CA ALA A 100 10.14 0.48 12.22
C ALA A 100 9.15 1.65 12.31
N LEU A 101 8.03 1.43 13.00
CA LEU A 101 6.99 2.43 13.21
C LEU A 101 7.53 3.64 13.97
N LYS A 102 7.10 4.82 13.52
CA LYS A 102 7.44 6.09 14.16
C LYS A 102 6.17 6.86 14.47
N LEU A 103 5.88 7.05 15.76
CA LEU A 103 4.80 7.94 16.20
C LEU A 103 5.28 9.39 16.20
N LYS A 104 4.62 10.26 15.43
CA LYS A 104 4.75 11.71 15.54
C LYS A 104 3.72 12.22 16.54
N THR A 105 4.19 12.70 17.69
CA THR A 105 3.31 13.20 18.77
C THR A 105 2.52 14.44 18.36
N LYS A 106 3.08 15.28 17.49
CA LYS A 106 2.36 16.39 16.85
C LYS A 106 1.49 15.82 15.72
N GLY A 107 0.17 15.84 15.92
CA GLY A 107 -0.80 15.32 14.95
C GLY A 107 -1.17 13.84 15.12
N GLY A 108 -0.45 13.11 15.98
CA GLY A 108 -0.74 11.69 16.24
C GLY A 108 -0.52 10.79 15.02
N GLU A 109 0.34 11.19 14.09
CA GLU A 109 0.57 10.46 12.84
C GLU A 109 1.54 9.30 13.03
N CYS A 110 1.20 8.16 12.43
CA CYS A 110 2.07 7.01 12.32
C CYS A 110 2.12 6.58 10.85
N PRO A 111 3.13 7.00 10.07
CA PRO A 111 3.34 6.47 8.72
C PRO A 111 3.71 4.99 8.80
N ILE A 112 3.13 4.20 7.90
CA ILE A 112 3.31 2.77 7.79
C ILE A 112 3.61 2.43 6.35
N LYS A 113 4.63 1.59 6.16
CA LYS A 113 5.03 1.02 4.88
C LYS A 113 4.93 -0.50 5.00
N MET A 114 4.16 -1.13 4.11
CA MET A 114 3.98 -2.57 4.08
C MET A 114 4.29 -3.11 2.70
N SER A 115 4.89 -4.30 2.65
CA SER A 115 4.95 -5.12 1.43
C SER A 115 4.04 -6.33 1.60
N ALA A 116 3.79 -7.06 0.51
CA ALA A 116 2.97 -8.26 0.51
C ALA A 116 3.47 -9.29 -0.50
N ILE A 117 2.99 -10.52 -0.39
CA ILE A 117 3.34 -11.60 -1.32
C ILE A 117 2.62 -11.42 -2.65
N THR A 118 1.34 -11.03 -2.62
CA THR A 118 0.54 -10.77 -3.82
C THR A 118 -0.33 -9.53 -3.63
N CYS A 119 -0.74 -8.94 -4.76
CA CYS A 119 -1.76 -7.90 -4.83
C CYS A 119 -2.66 -8.17 -6.02
N GLU A 120 -3.96 -8.25 -5.78
CA GLU A 120 -4.99 -8.52 -6.78
C GLU A 120 -6.02 -7.39 -6.77
N GLU A 121 -6.50 -7.01 -7.95
CA GLU A 121 -7.63 -6.09 -8.11
C GLU A 121 -8.94 -6.90 -8.01
N ASP A 122 -9.86 -6.45 -7.16
CA ASP A 122 -11.16 -7.10 -6.86
C ASP A 122 -12.32 -6.42 -7.59
#